data_AF-A0A4U0WEG3-F1
#
_entry.id   AF-A0A4U0WEG3-F1
#
_cell.length_a   1.000
_cell.length_b   1.000
_cell.length_c   1.000
_cell.angle_alpha   90.00
_cell.angle_beta   90.00
_cell.angle_gamma   90.00
#
_symmetry.space_group_name_H-M   'P 1'
#
loop_
_entity.id
_entity.type
_entity.pdbx_description
1 polymer ?
#
loop_
_entity_poly.entity_id
_entity_poly.type
_entity_poly.pdbx_seq_one_letter_code
_entity_poly.pdbx_strand_id
1 'polypeptide(L)'
;MHSEGPDGAEESSMLLSQAMHHAQTMAIHLGQSNGQSHDNLAMKRLFWSLWVLDRSNSVMNGRPVIMSDVDIAIEPFAPGESGFPAFEAWLRITELMNKIIAFYRPHYPTDVTGWEDQYVGLEEILDEVHGWDLSPSLHMTIHLYYLTVAVLSHRSRGIKQIPRGTNSSIRQRLCASEIIRLMECEHAGCGLHALPFIPYAVSLTLSVAYQHLRQSQFLHQQEDACQEFRKCTKILQSLRCTWSSADTMAALARKVQDEIERAPSLTSFRVTREAQRRAGDKAREREVDVPCAPALNGERSGLLDALLTASAGGTNGTGYASGTSDEDHSAGAPSGTAQPVERPAATLGLFDGMDDVFGTYMDPNYPVNLDDLSFLDDLQPFDYAGYEGAANWTGDV
;
A
#
# COMPACT_ATOMS: atom_id res chain seq x y z
N MET A 1 -2.65 7.26 16.37
CA MET A 1 -2.10 6.63 15.16
C MET A 1 -1.60 7.65 14.13
N HIS A 2 -1.66 8.96 14.40
CA HIS A 2 -0.81 9.87 13.63
C HIS A 2 0.65 9.53 13.92
N SER A 3 1.46 9.50 12.87
CA SER A 3 2.85 9.08 12.91
C SER A 3 3.64 10.12 12.14
N GLU A 4 4.41 10.95 12.83
CA GLU A 4 5.31 11.92 12.21
C GLU A 4 6.75 11.43 12.30
N GLY A 5 7.55 11.81 11.30
CA GLY A 5 8.95 11.44 11.25
C GLY A 5 9.18 9.94 11.01
N PRO A 6 10.44 9.50 11.13
CA PRO A 6 10.83 8.11 10.91
C PRO A 6 10.22 7.16 11.97
N ASP A 7 10.42 7.47 13.24
CA ASP A 7 10.01 6.59 14.34
C ASP A 7 8.50 6.63 14.67
N GLY A 8 7.71 7.45 13.97
CA GLY A 8 6.31 7.72 14.33
C GLY A 8 5.42 6.46 14.29
N ALA A 9 5.68 5.54 13.37
CA ALA A 9 4.94 4.27 13.29
C ALA A 9 5.25 3.36 14.48
N GLU A 10 6.49 3.38 14.97
CA GLU A 10 6.93 2.59 16.13
C GLU A 10 6.39 3.17 17.43
N GLU A 11 6.50 4.49 17.60
CA GLU A 11 6.00 5.19 18.77
C GLU A 11 4.48 5.04 18.89
N SER A 12 3.74 5.26 17.80
CA SER A 12 2.28 5.11 17.80
C SER A 12 1.84 3.67 18.09
N SER A 13 2.58 2.67 17.58
CA SER A 13 2.35 1.25 17.89
C SER A 13 2.61 0.95 19.38
N MET A 14 3.67 1.50 19.95
CA MET A 14 4.03 1.33 21.35
C MET A 14 2.96 1.93 22.28
N LEU A 15 2.51 3.14 22.00
CA LEU A 15 1.46 3.82 22.77
C LEU A 15 0.13 3.05 22.70
N LEU A 16 -0.22 2.50 21.53
CA LEU A 16 -1.39 1.66 21.39
C LEU A 16 -1.27 0.36 22.22
N SER A 17 -0.09 -0.28 22.21
CA SER A 17 0.20 -1.45 23.04
C SER A 17 0.03 -1.15 24.54
N GLN A 18 0.53 0.00 25.01
CA GLN A 18 0.34 0.45 26.40
C GLN A 18 -1.14 0.66 26.73
N ALA A 19 -1.91 1.30 25.84
CA ALA A 19 -3.34 1.50 26.04
C ALA A 19 -4.10 0.17 26.15
N MET A 20 -3.77 -0.81 25.30
CA MET A 20 -4.36 -2.15 25.38
C MET A 20 -3.98 -2.88 26.67
N HIS A 21 -2.72 -2.77 27.10
CA HIS A 21 -2.28 -3.32 28.39
C HIS A 21 -3.08 -2.74 29.57
N HIS A 22 -3.34 -1.43 29.58
CA HIS A 22 -4.18 -0.80 30.60
C HIS A 22 -5.63 -1.30 30.53
N ALA A 23 -6.21 -1.42 29.33
CA ALA A 23 -7.57 -1.96 29.15
C ALA A 23 -7.70 -3.41 29.64
N GLN A 24 -6.67 -4.23 29.43
CA GLN A 24 -6.60 -5.60 29.94
C GLN A 24 -6.44 -5.64 31.46
N THR A 25 -5.59 -4.78 32.03
CA THR A 25 -5.40 -4.65 33.49
C THR A 25 -6.69 -4.24 34.20
N MET A 26 -7.49 -3.38 33.57
CA MET A 26 -8.82 -2.98 34.05
C MET A 26 -9.91 -4.01 33.76
N ALA A 27 -9.58 -5.14 33.13
CA ALA A 27 -10.52 -6.21 32.76
C ALA A 27 -11.71 -5.74 31.90
N ILE A 28 -11.55 -4.68 31.11
CA ILE A 28 -12.63 -4.11 30.29
C ILE A 28 -13.19 -5.16 29.30
N HIS A 29 -12.29 -5.98 28.74
CA HIS A 29 -12.61 -7.07 27.82
C HIS A 29 -13.58 -8.12 28.38
N LEU A 30 -13.73 -8.22 29.71
CA LEU A 30 -14.62 -9.20 30.34
C LEU A 30 -16.08 -8.75 30.41
N GLY A 31 -16.40 -7.50 30.07
CA GLY A 31 -17.78 -7.01 30.10
C GLY A 31 -18.42 -7.05 31.50
N GLN A 32 -17.64 -7.06 32.58
CA GLN A 32 -18.16 -7.15 33.96
C GLN A 32 -19.05 -5.94 34.35
N SER A 33 -18.99 -4.88 33.55
CA SER A 33 -19.79 -3.67 33.64
C SER A 33 -21.05 -3.69 32.75
N ASN A 34 -21.67 -4.85 32.49
CA ASN A 34 -22.88 -5.01 31.64
C ASN A 34 -24.18 -4.30 32.12
N GLY A 35 -24.10 -3.29 33.00
CA GLY A 35 -25.25 -2.42 33.31
C GLY A 35 -25.44 -1.31 32.26
N GLN A 36 -26.67 -0.84 32.05
CA GLN A 36 -26.98 0.26 31.12
C GLN A 36 -26.54 1.66 31.60
N SER A 37 -25.56 1.76 32.50
CA SER A 37 -25.07 3.07 32.94
C SER A 37 -24.30 3.76 31.81
N HIS A 38 -24.34 5.08 31.77
CA HIS A 38 -23.62 5.88 30.78
C HIS A 38 -22.11 5.57 30.78
N ASP A 39 -21.54 5.36 31.96
CA ASP A 39 -20.11 5.04 32.15
C ASP A 39 -19.75 3.68 31.55
N ASN A 40 -20.66 2.71 31.64
CA ASN A 40 -20.45 1.38 31.05
C ASN A 40 -20.46 1.43 29.52
N LEU A 41 -21.34 2.24 28.93
CA LEU A 41 -21.38 2.43 27.48
C LEU A 41 -20.14 3.16 26.95
N ALA A 42 -19.64 4.14 27.71
CA ALA A 42 -18.36 4.80 27.40
C ALA A 42 -17.20 3.81 27.46
N MET A 43 -17.17 2.92 28.46
CA MET A 43 -16.16 1.88 28.57
C MET A 43 -16.22 0.86 27.42
N LYS A 44 -17.43 0.44 27.03
CA LYS A 44 -17.66 -0.44 25.87
C LYS A 44 -17.16 0.22 24.58
N ARG A 45 -17.45 1.52 24.37
CA ARG A 45 -16.92 2.28 23.22
C ARG A 45 -15.40 2.35 23.24
N LEU A 46 -14.79 2.65 24.39
CA LEU A 46 -13.33 2.68 24.51
C LEU A 46 -12.69 1.35 24.12
N PHE A 47 -13.25 0.24 24.61
CA PHE A 47 -12.78 -1.10 24.29
C PHE A 47 -12.82 -1.37 22.78
N TRP A 48 -13.97 -1.16 22.15
CA TRP A 48 -14.15 -1.41 20.73
C TRP A 48 -13.33 -0.45 19.85
N SER A 49 -13.10 0.78 20.30
CA SER A 49 -12.14 1.69 19.66
C SER A 49 -10.71 1.13 19.68
N LEU A 50 -10.25 0.61 20.83
CA LEU A 50 -8.93 -0.03 20.92
C LEU A 50 -8.85 -1.28 20.03
N TRP A 51 -9.90 -2.09 19.99
CA TRP A 51 -9.99 -3.28 19.13
C TRP A 51 -9.88 -2.93 17.65
N VAL A 52 -10.55 -1.86 17.21
CA VAL A 52 -10.45 -1.32 15.85
C VAL A 52 -9.03 -0.86 15.56
N LEU A 53 -8.46 -0.04 16.45
CA LEU A 53 -7.11 0.51 16.28
C LEU A 53 -6.04 -0.59 16.21
N ASP A 54 -6.18 -1.66 17.00
CA ASP A 54 -5.28 -2.83 16.97
C ASP A 54 -5.24 -3.47 15.58
N ARG A 55 -6.39 -3.67 14.94
CA ARG A 55 -6.46 -4.26 13.59
C ARG A 55 -5.98 -3.29 12.52
N SER A 56 -6.33 -2.01 12.62
CA SER A 56 -5.80 -0.99 11.71
C SER A 56 -4.27 -0.89 11.82
N ASN A 57 -3.72 -0.91 13.04
CA ASN A 57 -2.29 -0.90 13.29
C ASN A 57 -1.61 -2.16 12.74
N SER A 58 -2.25 -3.31 12.87
CA SER A 58 -1.74 -4.57 12.31
C SER A 58 -1.57 -4.50 10.79
N VAL A 59 -2.56 -3.93 10.11
CA VAL A 59 -2.58 -3.81 8.65
C VAL A 59 -1.65 -2.70 8.15
N MET A 60 -1.70 -1.52 8.76
CA MET A 60 -0.96 -0.34 8.29
C MET A 60 0.53 -0.40 8.64
N ASN A 61 0.86 -0.90 9.83
CA ASN A 61 2.23 -0.93 10.35
C ASN A 61 2.82 -2.35 10.40
N GLY A 62 2.13 -3.35 9.82
CA GLY A 62 2.58 -4.74 9.78
C GLY A 62 2.85 -5.34 11.17
N ARG A 63 2.08 -4.92 12.18
CA ARG A 63 2.21 -5.41 13.57
C ARG A 63 1.33 -6.63 13.81
N PRO A 64 1.69 -7.55 14.72
CA PRO A 64 0.74 -8.58 15.17
C PRO A 64 -0.47 -7.94 15.86
N VAL A 65 -1.67 -8.48 15.60
CA VAL A 65 -2.88 -8.19 16.40
C VAL A 65 -2.61 -8.61 17.84
N ILE A 66 -2.81 -7.70 18.80
CA ILE A 66 -2.56 -7.92 20.23
C ILE A 66 -3.81 -8.42 20.94
N MET A 67 -4.99 -7.88 20.59
CA MET A 67 -6.27 -8.25 21.19
C MET A 67 -6.85 -9.47 20.46
N SER A 68 -6.54 -10.66 20.97
CA SER A 68 -7.08 -11.92 20.46
C SER A 68 -8.58 -12.02 20.71
N ASP A 69 -9.37 -12.34 19.67
CA ASP A 69 -10.83 -12.40 19.79
C ASP A 69 -11.32 -13.49 20.76
N VAL A 70 -10.52 -14.54 21.00
CA VAL A 70 -10.89 -15.62 21.95
C VAL A 70 -10.86 -15.17 23.41
N ASP A 71 -10.19 -14.06 23.71
CA ASP A 71 -10.06 -13.51 25.06
C ASP A 71 -11.07 -12.38 25.33
N ILE A 72 -12.00 -12.14 24.40
CA ILE A 72 -12.97 -11.05 24.47
C ILE A 72 -14.34 -11.61 24.85
N ALA A 73 -14.89 -11.13 25.98
CA ALA A 73 -16.24 -11.50 26.43
C ALA A 73 -17.24 -10.34 26.38
N ILE A 74 -16.77 -9.09 26.26
CA ILE A 74 -17.65 -7.93 26.04
C ILE A 74 -18.30 -8.03 24.66
N GLU A 75 -19.62 -7.95 24.63
CA GLU A 75 -20.40 -8.11 23.39
C GLU A 75 -20.22 -6.91 22.45
N PRO A 76 -20.34 -7.10 21.12
CA PRO A 76 -20.45 -6.01 20.16
C PRO A 76 -21.66 -5.11 20.41
N PHE A 77 -21.75 -3.99 19.69
CA PHE A 77 -22.92 -3.13 19.75
C PHE A 77 -24.08 -3.71 18.93
N ALA A 78 -25.27 -3.73 19.52
CA ALA A 78 -26.50 -3.81 18.74
C ALA A 78 -26.68 -2.52 17.91
N PRO A 79 -27.40 -2.57 16.77
CA PRO A 79 -27.64 -1.38 15.95
C PRO A 79 -28.16 -0.18 16.76
N GLY A 80 -27.43 0.94 16.69
CA GLY A 80 -27.74 2.19 17.38
C GLY A 80 -27.38 2.21 18.87
N GLU A 81 -26.93 1.10 19.47
CA GLU A 81 -26.60 1.01 20.89
C GLU A 81 -25.44 1.94 21.25
N SER A 82 -24.47 2.12 20.35
CA SER A 82 -23.32 2.99 20.63
C SER A 82 -23.71 4.47 20.70
N GLY A 83 -24.82 4.86 20.06
CA GLY A 83 -25.22 6.24 19.81
C GLY A 83 -24.46 6.93 18.67
N PHE A 84 -23.55 6.24 17.99
CA PHE A 84 -22.69 6.79 16.93
C PHE A 84 -22.70 5.87 15.69
N PRO A 85 -23.65 6.05 14.75
CA PRO A 85 -23.75 5.22 13.54
C PRO A 85 -22.46 5.16 12.71
N ALA A 86 -21.70 6.27 12.64
CA ALA A 86 -20.41 6.30 11.95
C ALA A 86 -19.37 5.36 12.61
N PHE A 87 -19.35 5.30 13.94
CA PHE A 87 -18.47 4.40 14.67
C PHE A 87 -18.90 2.93 14.51
N GLU A 88 -20.20 2.65 14.52
CA GLU A 88 -20.70 1.29 14.26
C GLU A 88 -20.37 0.85 12.83
N ALA A 89 -20.56 1.70 11.82
CA ALA A 89 -20.15 1.42 10.44
C ALA A 89 -18.65 1.11 10.37
N TRP A 90 -17.83 1.93 11.03
CA TRP A 90 -16.38 1.72 11.11
C TRP A 90 -16.03 0.39 11.78
N LEU A 91 -16.72 0.03 12.85
CA LEU A 91 -16.55 -1.25 13.54
C LEU A 91 -16.90 -2.42 12.62
N ARG A 92 -18.04 -2.38 11.92
CA ARG A 92 -18.45 -3.42 10.96
C ARG A 92 -17.48 -3.58 9.80
N ILE A 93 -16.94 -2.48 9.26
CA ILE A 93 -15.88 -2.55 8.24
C ILE A 93 -14.61 -3.18 8.82
N THR A 94 -14.29 -2.90 10.08
CA THR A 94 -13.12 -3.48 10.78
C THR A 94 -13.31 -4.97 11.08
N GLU A 95 -14.54 -5.46 11.25
CA GLU A 95 -14.83 -6.90 11.31
C GLU A 95 -14.52 -7.61 9.98
N LEU A 96 -14.83 -6.96 8.84
CA LEU A 96 -14.38 -7.47 7.53
C LEU A 96 -12.85 -7.52 7.46
N MET A 97 -12.18 -6.45 7.89
CA MET A 97 -10.72 -6.39 7.97
C MET A 97 -10.15 -7.50 8.86
N ASN A 98 -10.79 -7.79 10.00
CA ASN A 98 -10.36 -8.84 10.91
C ASN A 98 -10.37 -10.23 10.24
N LYS A 99 -11.42 -10.55 9.47
CA LYS A 99 -11.43 -11.77 8.64
C LYS A 99 -10.34 -11.73 7.58
N ILE A 100 -10.11 -10.57 6.96
CA ILE A 100 -9.08 -10.41 5.93
C ILE A 100 -7.68 -10.69 6.48
N ILE A 101 -7.36 -10.20 7.68
CA ILE A 101 -6.06 -10.43 8.35
C ILE A 101 -5.74 -11.93 8.44
N ALA A 102 -6.73 -12.82 8.52
CA ALA A 102 -6.50 -14.26 8.53
C ALA A 102 -5.78 -14.78 7.26
N PHE A 103 -6.11 -14.27 6.07
CA PHE A 103 -5.46 -14.66 4.80
C PHE A 103 -3.97 -14.27 4.76
N TYR A 104 -3.60 -13.31 5.59
CA TYR A 104 -2.25 -12.82 5.77
C TYR A 104 -1.58 -13.41 7.01
N ARG A 105 -2.01 -14.55 7.56
CA ARG A 105 -1.21 -15.21 8.61
C ARG A 105 -0.10 -16.08 7.98
N PRO A 106 1.05 -16.26 8.65
CA PRO A 106 2.18 -17.03 8.10
C PRO A 106 1.82 -18.46 7.65
N HIS A 107 0.90 -19.11 8.37
CA HIS A 107 0.49 -20.50 8.10
C HIS A 107 -0.72 -20.63 7.17
N TYR A 108 -1.23 -19.52 6.62
CA TYR A 108 -2.42 -19.58 5.77
C TYR A 108 -2.08 -20.17 4.39
N PRO A 109 -2.88 -21.13 3.86
CA PRO A 109 -2.60 -21.82 2.61
C PRO A 109 -2.23 -20.87 1.46
N THR A 110 -1.19 -21.23 0.71
CA THR A 110 -0.61 -20.36 -0.33
C THR A 110 -1.48 -20.26 -1.58
N ASP A 111 -2.32 -21.26 -1.82
CA ASP A 111 -3.27 -21.34 -2.93
C ASP A 111 -4.52 -20.49 -2.72
N VAL A 112 -4.79 -20.10 -1.47
CA VAL A 112 -5.88 -19.16 -1.13
C VAL A 112 -5.33 -17.74 -1.14
N THR A 113 -5.80 -16.96 -2.11
CA THR A 113 -5.31 -15.61 -2.39
C THR A 113 -6.20 -14.49 -1.86
N GLY A 114 -7.32 -14.81 -1.19
CA GLY A 114 -8.19 -13.79 -0.65
C GLY A 114 -9.59 -14.29 -0.30
N TRP A 115 -10.49 -13.34 -0.02
CA TRP A 115 -11.89 -13.60 0.29
C TRP A 115 -12.69 -13.84 -1.00
N GLU A 116 -13.02 -15.10 -1.29
CA GLU A 116 -13.75 -15.48 -2.52
C GLU A 116 -15.26 -15.61 -2.35
N ASP A 117 -15.74 -15.75 -1.11
CA ASP A 117 -17.16 -15.75 -0.78
C ASP A 117 -17.83 -14.37 -0.98
N GLN A 118 -19.13 -14.30 -0.71
CA GLN A 118 -19.87 -13.04 -0.68
C GLN A 118 -19.20 -12.05 0.28
N TYR A 119 -18.85 -10.89 -0.28
CA TYR A 119 -18.27 -9.76 0.44
C TYR A 119 -19.39 -8.77 0.74
N VAL A 120 -19.55 -8.41 2.01
CA VAL A 120 -20.64 -7.53 2.47
C VAL A 120 -20.49 -6.16 1.84
N GLY A 121 -21.58 -5.60 1.31
CA GLY A 121 -21.58 -4.29 0.66
C GLY A 121 -21.59 -3.13 1.67
N LEU A 122 -21.05 -1.98 1.27
CA LEU A 122 -21.07 -0.79 2.15
C LEU A 122 -22.51 -0.32 2.45
N GLU A 123 -23.39 -0.31 1.45
CA GLU A 123 -24.79 0.10 1.64
C GLU A 123 -25.52 -0.81 2.63
N GLU A 124 -25.25 -2.12 2.61
CA GLU A 124 -25.79 -3.09 3.57
C GLU A 124 -25.30 -2.78 5.00
N ILE A 125 -24.03 -2.40 5.17
CA ILE A 125 -23.51 -1.96 6.47
C ILE A 125 -24.20 -0.67 6.94
N LEU A 126 -24.42 0.29 6.03
CA LEU A 126 -25.11 1.55 6.35
C LEU A 126 -26.59 1.35 6.68
N ASP A 127 -27.27 0.41 6.02
CA ASP A 127 -28.62 -0.02 6.37
C ASP A 127 -28.68 -0.58 7.79
N GLU A 128 -27.77 -1.50 8.11
CA GLU A 128 -27.72 -2.17 9.42
C GLU A 128 -27.50 -1.19 10.57
N VAL A 129 -26.58 -0.23 10.42
CA VAL A 129 -26.21 0.73 11.48
C VAL A 129 -27.03 2.02 11.44
N HIS A 130 -28.01 2.11 10.53
CA HIS A 130 -28.80 3.33 10.28
C HIS A 130 -27.93 4.57 9.98
N GLY A 131 -26.91 4.39 9.14
CA GLY A 131 -25.88 5.39 8.83
C GLY A 131 -26.19 6.34 7.67
N TRP A 132 -27.40 6.33 7.10
CA TRP A 132 -27.73 7.15 5.93
C TRP A 132 -27.84 8.65 6.21
N ASP A 133 -28.14 9.04 7.46
CA ASP A 133 -28.26 10.43 7.87
C ASP A 133 -26.91 11.08 8.29
N LEU A 134 -25.80 10.37 8.10
CA LEU A 134 -24.46 10.92 8.38
C LEU A 134 -24.12 12.06 7.42
N SER A 135 -23.19 12.93 7.84
CA SER A 135 -22.71 14.01 6.98
C SER A 135 -21.98 13.44 5.75
N PRO A 136 -21.98 14.15 4.60
CA PRO A 136 -21.24 13.72 3.41
C PRO A 136 -19.75 13.44 3.69
N SER A 137 -19.14 14.23 4.59
CA SER A 137 -17.75 14.04 5.00
C SER A 137 -17.52 12.70 5.72
N LEU A 138 -18.45 12.30 6.59
CA LEU A 138 -18.39 11.00 7.27
C LEU A 138 -18.63 9.86 6.27
N HIS A 139 -19.62 9.98 5.37
CA HIS A 139 -19.82 8.98 4.31
C HIS A 139 -18.58 8.80 3.44
N MET A 140 -17.94 9.90 3.03
CA MET A 140 -16.73 9.83 2.21
C MET A 140 -15.57 9.16 2.94
N THR A 141 -15.41 9.46 4.23
CA THR A 141 -14.37 8.87 5.08
C THR A 141 -14.61 7.37 5.29
N ILE A 142 -15.85 6.98 5.59
CA ILE A 142 -16.27 5.57 5.74
C ILE A 142 -16.12 4.82 4.43
N HIS A 143 -16.49 5.44 3.30
CA HIS A 143 -16.36 4.84 1.98
C HIS A 143 -14.89 4.56 1.64
N LEU A 144 -13.99 5.53 1.86
CA LEU A 144 -12.56 5.32 1.66
C LEU A 144 -12.01 4.19 2.56
N TYR A 145 -12.45 4.11 3.82
CA TYR A 145 -12.05 3.03 4.72
C TYR A 145 -12.53 1.66 4.24
N TYR A 146 -13.80 1.55 3.82
CA TYR A 146 -14.36 0.33 3.21
C TYR A 146 -13.59 -0.10 1.96
N LEU A 147 -13.29 0.84 1.05
CA LEU A 147 -12.52 0.56 -0.16
C LEU A 147 -11.11 0.07 0.16
N THR A 148 -10.47 0.66 1.18
CA THR A 148 -9.14 0.24 1.67
C THR A 148 -9.17 -1.21 2.12
N VAL A 149 -10.16 -1.59 2.94
CA VAL A 149 -10.35 -2.96 3.40
C VAL A 149 -10.67 -3.90 2.22
N ALA A 150 -11.48 -3.46 1.27
CA ALA A 150 -11.80 -4.24 0.07
C ALA A 150 -10.56 -4.47 -0.83
N VAL A 151 -9.65 -3.51 -0.94
CA VAL A 151 -8.36 -3.66 -1.64
C VAL A 151 -7.50 -4.75 -0.98
N LEU A 152 -7.48 -4.79 0.35
CA LEU A 152 -6.75 -5.80 1.14
C LEU A 152 -7.39 -7.18 1.10
N SER A 153 -8.64 -7.30 0.66
CA SER A 153 -9.31 -8.61 0.60
C SER A 153 -8.67 -9.61 -0.39
N HIS A 154 -7.70 -9.15 -1.20
CA HIS A 154 -6.84 -9.98 -2.03
C HIS A 154 -5.38 -9.85 -1.61
N ARG A 155 -4.80 -10.97 -1.19
CA ARG A 155 -3.37 -11.11 -0.90
C ARG A 155 -2.61 -11.36 -2.20
N SER A 156 -1.96 -10.31 -2.70
CA SER A 156 -0.97 -10.44 -3.76
C SER A 156 0.25 -11.20 -3.24
N ARG A 157 0.71 -12.22 -3.97
CA ARG A 157 1.85 -13.07 -3.59
C ARG A 157 3.13 -12.67 -4.34
N GLY A 158 3.28 -11.36 -4.56
CA GLY A 158 4.38 -10.76 -5.30
C GLY A 158 4.12 -10.65 -6.80
N ILE A 159 4.90 -9.80 -7.47
CA ILE A 159 4.64 -9.38 -8.85
C ILE A 159 4.83 -10.49 -9.88
N LYS A 160 5.69 -11.45 -9.56
CA LYS A 160 5.93 -12.65 -10.38
C LYS A 160 4.74 -13.62 -10.37
N GLN A 161 3.82 -13.48 -9.42
CA GLN A 161 2.58 -14.26 -9.36
C GLN A 161 1.42 -13.46 -9.98
N ILE A 162 1.16 -13.69 -11.26
CA ILE A 162 0.04 -13.06 -11.96
C ILE A 162 -1.29 -13.49 -11.31
N PRO A 163 -2.13 -12.54 -10.85
CA PRO A 163 -3.42 -12.83 -10.25
C PRO A 163 -4.28 -13.67 -11.16
N ARG A 164 -4.88 -14.71 -10.58
CA ARG A 164 -6.01 -15.42 -11.19
C ARG A 164 -7.21 -14.49 -11.07
N GLY A 165 -8.06 -14.42 -12.10
CA GLY A 165 -9.28 -13.58 -12.14
C GLY A 165 -10.37 -14.00 -11.15
N THR A 166 -9.97 -14.11 -9.89
CA THR A 166 -10.73 -14.44 -8.69
C THR A 166 -11.57 -13.24 -8.28
N ASN A 167 -12.63 -13.48 -7.50
CA ASN A 167 -13.52 -12.41 -7.04
C ASN A 167 -12.74 -11.39 -6.21
N SER A 168 -11.83 -11.85 -5.35
CA SER A 168 -10.98 -10.96 -4.55
C SER A 168 -10.07 -10.09 -5.42
N SER A 169 -9.41 -10.65 -6.45
CA SER A 169 -8.53 -9.88 -7.33
C SER A 169 -9.28 -8.83 -8.16
N ILE A 170 -10.50 -9.14 -8.60
CA ILE A 170 -11.35 -8.21 -9.35
C ILE A 170 -11.78 -7.08 -8.42
N ARG A 171 -12.25 -7.41 -7.21
CA ARG A 171 -12.64 -6.43 -6.19
C ARG A 171 -11.47 -5.51 -5.84
N GLN A 172 -10.27 -6.05 -5.62
CA GLN A 172 -9.08 -5.26 -5.35
C GLN A 172 -8.83 -4.20 -6.43
N ARG A 173 -8.86 -4.59 -7.70
CA ARG A 173 -8.61 -3.66 -8.81
C ARG A 173 -9.71 -2.61 -8.94
N LEU A 174 -10.97 -3.00 -8.85
CA LEU A 174 -12.10 -2.07 -8.95
C LEU A 174 -12.11 -1.06 -7.79
N CYS A 175 -11.86 -1.52 -6.56
CA CYS A 175 -11.78 -0.66 -5.39
C CYS A 175 -10.57 0.27 -5.45
N ALA A 176 -9.42 -0.19 -5.96
CA ALA A 176 -8.26 0.67 -6.19
C ALA A 176 -8.60 1.83 -7.16
N SER A 177 -9.23 1.54 -8.30
CA SER A 177 -9.66 2.60 -9.23
C SER A 177 -10.69 3.54 -8.58
N GLU A 178 -11.59 3.04 -7.72
CA GLU A 178 -12.56 3.86 -6.99
C GLU A 178 -11.88 4.78 -5.95
N ILE A 179 -10.83 4.32 -5.26
CA ILE A 179 -10.03 5.17 -4.35
C ILE A 179 -9.47 6.36 -5.12
N ILE A 180 -8.92 6.15 -6.32
CA ILE A 180 -8.42 7.26 -7.16
C ILE A 180 -9.55 8.25 -7.47
N ARG A 181 -10.72 7.76 -7.91
CA ARG A 181 -11.87 8.62 -8.22
C ARG A 181 -12.34 9.42 -7.01
N LEU A 182 -12.40 8.78 -5.85
CA LEU A 182 -12.80 9.41 -4.58
C LEU A 182 -11.80 10.50 -4.18
N MET A 183 -10.49 10.23 -4.30
CA MET A 183 -9.42 11.16 -3.94
C MET A 183 -9.23 12.30 -4.96
N GLU A 184 -9.58 12.10 -6.23
CA GLU A 184 -9.58 13.16 -7.25
C GLU A 184 -10.85 14.04 -7.22
N CYS A 185 -11.89 13.64 -6.48
CA CYS A 185 -13.10 14.43 -6.35
C CYS A 185 -12.78 15.81 -5.75
N GLU A 186 -13.35 16.88 -6.33
CA GLU A 186 -13.16 18.26 -5.84
C GLU A 186 -13.54 18.43 -4.36
N HIS A 187 -14.42 17.56 -3.86
CA HIS A 187 -14.88 17.55 -2.47
C HIS A 187 -13.93 16.78 -1.53
N ALA A 188 -12.91 16.08 -2.03
CA ALA A 188 -12.00 15.26 -1.21
C ALA A 188 -11.21 16.08 -0.19
N GLY A 189 -10.78 17.28 -0.57
CA GLY A 189 -10.04 18.18 0.32
C GLY A 189 -10.89 18.78 1.45
N CYS A 190 -12.22 18.83 1.30
CA CYS A 190 -13.13 19.39 2.32
C CYS A 190 -13.96 18.31 3.03
N GLY A 191 -13.92 17.07 2.54
CA GLY A 191 -14.81 15.99 2.96
C GLY A 191 -14.14 14.87 3.77
N LEU A 192 -12.83 14.66 3.63
CA LEU A 192 -12.17 13.56 4.33
C LEU A 192 -11.66 13.99 5.72
N HIS A 193 -12.00 13.22 6.74
CA HIS A 193 -11.42 13.42 8.08
C HIS A 193 -9.96 12.98 8.06
N ALA A 194 -9.05 13.84 8.52
CA ALA A 194 -7.62 13.58 8.54
C ALA A 194 -7.26 12.37 9.41
N LEU A 195 -7.14 11.20 8.78
CA LEU A 195 -6.85 9.93 9.42
C LEU A 195 -5.70 9.22 8.69
N PRO A 196 -4.83 8.51 9.41
CA PRO A 196 -3.58 7.98 8.85
C PRO A 196 -3.81 6.87 7.82
N PHE A 197 -5.02 6.31 7.70
CA PHE A 197 -5.32 5.33 6.65
C PHE A 197 -5.45 5.97 5.26
N ILE A 198 -5.60 7.30 5.15
CA ILE A 198 -5.70 8.00 3.87
C ILE A 198 -4.42 7.81 3.01
N PRO A 199 -3.22 8.20 3.47
CA PRO A 199 -2.00 7.96 2.70
C PRO A 199 -1.78 6.47 2.44
N TYR A 200 -2.10 5.61 3.40
CA TYR A 200 -2.02 4.17 3.25
C TYR A 200 -2.92 3.63 2.12
N ALA A 201 -4.17 4.08 2.03
CA ALA A 201 -5.11 3.68 0.98
C ALA A 201 -4.58 4.02 -0.43
N VAL A 202 -4.00 5.22 -0.59
CA VAL A 202 -3.42 5.67 -1.86
C VAL A 202 -2.13 4.89 -2.18
N SER A 203 -1.31 4.58 -1.17
CA SER A 203 -0.10 3.75 -1.35
C SER A 203 -0.42 2.30 -1.70
N LEU A 204 -1.49 1.72 -1.15
CA LEU A 204 -2.00 0.40 -1.57
C LEU A 204 -2.46 0.47 -3.03
N THR A 205 -3.20 1.51 -3.40
CA THR A 205 -3.69 1.73 -4.76
C THR A 205 -2.54 1.89 -5.76
N LEU A 206 -1.50 2.64 -5.40
CA LEU A 206 -0.26 2.75 -6.16
C LEU A 206 0.39 1.38 -6.39
N SER A 207 0.43 0.54 -5.35
CA SER A 207 0.96 -0.82 -5.43
C SER A 207 0.13 -1.70 -6.38
N VAL A 208 -1.20 -1.61 -6.33
CA VAL A 208 -2.10 -2.32 -7.27
C VAL A 208 -1.86 -1.85 -8.71
N ALA A 209 -1.74 -0.55 -8.95
CA ALA A 209 -1.45 0.01 -10.27
C ALA A 209 -0.08 -0.46 -10.80
N TYR A 210 0.94 -0.50 -9.93
CA TYR A 210 2.25 -1.03 -10.28
C TYR A 210 2.20 -2.52 -10.66
N GLN A 211 1.55 -3.34 -9.83
CA GLN A 211 1.35 -4.76 -10.11
C GLN A 211 0.62 -4.96 -11.44
N HIS A 212 -0.43 -4.18 -11.69
CA HIS A 212 -1.19 -4.22 -12.94
C HIS A 212 -0.32 -3.84 -14.15
N LEU A 213 0.51 -2.80 -14.05
CA LEU A 213 1.48 -2.41 -15.09
C LEU A 213 2.46 -3.55 -15.42
N ARG A 214 3.01 -4.19 -14.38
CA ARG A 214 3.99 -5.27 -14.50
C ARG A 214 3.38 -6.57 -15.04
N GLN A 215 2.12 -6.87 -14.72
CA GLN A 215 1.49 -8.16 -15.02
C GLN A 215 0.66 -8.14 -16.32
N SER A 216 0.24 -6.97 -16.79
CA SER A 216 -0.72 -6.84 -17.89
C SER A 216 -0.26 -7.42 -19.23
N GLN A 217 -1.16 -8.25 -19.77
CA GLN A 217 -1.26 -8.93 -21.09
C GLN A 217 -1.32 -8.03 -22.33
N PHE A 218 -1.97 -6.89 -22.15
CA PHE A 218 -2.37 -6.03 -23.25
C PHE A 218 -1.78 -4.64 -23.05
N LEU A 219 -1.33 -4.01 -24.15
CA LEU A 219 -0.68 -2.70 -24.08
C LEU A 219 -1.62 -1.64 -23.50
N HIS A 220 -2.87 -1.59 -23.95
CA HIS A 220 -3.86 -0.64 -23.41
C HIS A 220 -4.03 -0.79 -21.89
N GLN A 221 -4.01 -2.01 -21.35
CA GLN A 221 -4.09 -2.22 -19.89
C GLN A 221 -2.83 -1.75 -19.16
N GLN A 222 -1.66 -1.83 -19.79
CA GLN A 222 -0.43 -1.25 -19.23
C GLN A 222 -0.47 0.28 -19.25
N GLU A 223 -1.02 0.87 -20.31
CA GLU A 223 -1.23 2.32 -20.41
C GLU A 223 -2.21 2.82 -19.35
N ASP A 224 -3.34 2.12 -19.16
CA ASP A 224 -4.31 2.41 -18.10
C ASP A 224 -3.66 2.34 -16.71
N ALA A 225 -2.91 1.26 -16.43
CA ALA A 225 -2.20 1.10 -15.17
C ALA A 225 -1.15 2.21 -14.94
N CYS A 226 -0.46 2.63 -16.00
CA CYS A 226 0.50 3.74 -15.93
C CYS A 226 -0.20 5.06 -15.59
N GLN A 227 -1.40 5.31 -16.12
CA GLN A 227 -2.18 6.49 -15.78
C GLN A 227 -2.64 6.46 -14.33
N GLU A 228 -3.15 5.32 -13.85
CA GLU A 228 -3.53 5.14 -12.44
C GLU A 228 -2.34 5.35 -11.50
N PHE A 229 -1.16 4.81 -11.85
CA PHE A 229 0.08 5.01 -11.11
C PHE A 229 0.47 6.50 -11.02
N ARG A 230 0.33 7.24 -12.13
CA ARG A 230 0.57 8.68 -12.17
C ARG A 230 -0.37 9.47 -11.27
N LYS A 231 -1.66 9.14 -11.30
CA LYS A 231 -2.67 9.77 -10.44
C LYS A 231 -2.37 9.54 -8.96
N CYS A 232 -2.09 8.30 -8.57
CA CYS A 232 -1.72 7.97 -7.19
C CYS A 232 -0.49 8.75 -6.72
N THR A 233 0.53 8.86 -7.58
CA THR A 233 1.74 9.62 -7.27
C THR A 233 1.45 11.09 -7.03
N LYS A 234 0.60 11.70 -7.86
CA LYS A 234 0.17 13.10 -7.68
C LYS A 234 -0.61 13.29 -6.38
N ILE A 235 -1.49 12.35 -6.04
CA ILE A 235 -2.24 12.38 -4.77
C ILE A 235 -1.27 12.26 -3.58
N LEU A 236 -0.33 11.32 -3.60
CA LEU A 236 0.67 11.18 -2.53
C LEU A 236 1.53 12.45 -2.37
N GLN A 237 1.86 13.11 -3.48
CA GLN A 237 2.57 14.39 -3.44
C GLN A 237 1.79 15.53 -2.77
N SER A 238 0.45 15.54 -2.81
CA SER A 238 -0.33 16.53 -2.09
C SER A 238 -0.49 16.17 -0.62
N LEU A 239 -0.55 14.87 -0.29
CA LEU A 239 -0.68 14.35 1.07
C LEU A 239 0.63 14.48 1.88
N ARG A 240 1.79 14.54 1.22
CA ARG A 240 3.11 14.59 1.89
C ARG A 240 3.31 15.74 2.88
N CYS A 241 2.54 16.83 2.72
CA CYS A 241 2.58 17.98 3.63
C CYS A 241 2.02 17.66 5.02
N THR A 242 1.22 16.61 5.13
CA THR A 242 0.55 16.20 6.38
C THR A 242 1.05 14.85 6.88
N TRP A 243 1.42 13.93 5.98
CA TRP A 243 1.85 12.57 6.35
C TRP A 243 3.22 12.24 5.78
N SER A 244 4.20 11.95 6.64
CA SER A 244 5.57 11.55 6.24
C SER A 244 5.58 10.28 5.37
N SER A 245 4.72 9.31 5.69
CA SER A 245 4.56 8.08 4.89
C SER A 245 4.18 8.35 3.43
N ALA A 246 3.40 9.42 3.17
CA ALA A 246 3.07 9.82 1.82
C ALA A 246 4.28 10.42 1.08
N ASP A 247 5.19 11.11 1.79
CA ASP A 247 6.40 11.64 1.19
C ASP A 247 7.34 10.52 0.71
N THR A 248 7.60 9.53 1.57
CA THR A 248 8.42 8.37 1.20
C THR A 248 7.84 7.64 -0.01
N MET A 249 6.53 7.37 0.00
CA MET A 249 5.87 6.68 -1.11
C MET A 249 5.80 7.54 -2.38
N ALA A 250 5.64 8.86 -2.27
CA ALA A 250 5.70 9.78 -3.41
C ALA A 250 7.10 9.83 -4.03
N ALA A 251 8.15 9.87 -3.21
CA ALA A 251 9.53 9.85 -3.67
C ALA A 251 9.87 8.55 -4.39
N LEU A 252 9.45 7.41 -3.84
CA LEU A 252 9.59 6.11 -4.47
C LEU A 252 8.87 6.05 -5.82
N ALA A 253 7.61 6.51 -5.85
CA ALA A 253 6.79 6.50 -7.05
C ALA A 253 7.38 7.37 -8.17
N ARG A 254 7.94 8.54 -7.85
CA ARG A 254 8.62 9.40 -8.83
C ARG A 254 9.76 8.67 -9.54
N LYS A 255 10.61 7.94 -8.81
CA LYS A 255 11.72 7.18 -9.42
C LYS A 255 11.22 6.12 -10.41
N VAL A 256 10.12 5.45 -10.08
CA VAL A 256 9.49 4.50 -11.00
C VAL A 256 8.92 5.22 -12.23
N GLN A 257 8.32 6.39 -12.06
CA GLN A 257 7.83 7.19 -13.21
C GLN A 257 8.94 7.64 -14.14
N ASP A 258 10.04 8.16 -13.61
CA ASP A 258 11.18 8.62 -14.40
C ASP A 258 11.71 7.48 -15.29
N GLU A 259 11.76 6.27 -14.74
CA GLU A 259 12.17 5.08 -15.48
C GLU A 259 11.14 4.61 -16.51
N ILE A 260 9.84 4.70 -16.20
CA ILE A 260 8.77 4.44 -17.16
C ILE A 260 8.86 5.42 -18.35
N GLU A 261 9.12 6.70 -18.07
CA GLU A 261 9.21 7.76 -19.09
C GLU A 261 10.48 7.66 -19.93
N ARG A 262 11.58 7.19 -19.33
CA ARG A 262 12.84 6.94 -20.04
C ARG A 262 12.80 5.70 -20.94
N ALA A 263 11.91 4.75 -20.67
CA ALA A 263 11.86 3.50 -21.42
C ALA A 263 11.20 3.65 -22.80
N PRO A 264 11.74 2.98 -23.85
CA PRO A 264 11.18 3.08 -25.20
C PRO A 264 9.83 2.35 -25.36
N SER A 265 9.46 1.47 -24.44
CA SER A 265 8.20 0.72 -24.48
C SER A 265 7.80 0.19 -23.11
N LEU A 266 6.50 0.27 -22.77
CA LEU A 266 5.94 -0.31 -21.54
C LEU A 266 6.00 -1.84 -21.51
N THR A 267 6.07 -2.49 -22.67
CA THR A 267 6.22 -3.95 -22.77
C THR A 267 7.52 -4.43 -22.14
N SER A 268 8.50 -3.54 -22.01
CA SER A 268 9.78 -3.84 -21.36
C SER A 268 9.62 -4.19 -19.87
N PHE A 269 8.64 -3.62 -19.19
CA PHE A 269 8.40 -3.86 -17.76
C PHE A 269 7.55 -5.11 -17.49
N ARG A 270 7.01 -5.75 -18.53
CA ARG A 270 6.14 -6.91 -18.36
C ARG A 270 6.89 -8.09 -17.76
N VAL A 271 6.29 -8.72 -16.75
CA VAL A 271 6.66 -10.06 -16.31
C VAL A 271 6.16 -11.10 -17.31
N THR A 272 7.07 -11.88 -17.89
CA THR A 272 6.75 -12.92 -18.87
C THR A 272 6.10 -14.14 -18.20
N ARG A 273 4.96 -14.61 -18.73
CA ARG A 273 4.24 -15.82 -18.26
C ARG A 273 5.10 -17.10 -18.28
N GLU A 274 6.15 -17.16 -19.10
CA GLU A 274 7.06 -18.29 -19.18
C GLU A 274 7.91 -18.47 -17.92
N ALA A 275 8.23 -17.38 -17.22
CA ALA A 275 8.93 -17.43 -15.93
C ALA A 275 8.09 -18.14 -14.86
N GLN A 276 6.76 -17.95 -14.86
CA GLN A 276 5.84 -18.68 -13.99
C GLN A 276 5.75 -20.18 -14.30
N ARG A 277 5.73 -20.57 -15.58
CA ARG A 277 5.71 -22.00 -15.95
C ARG A 277 6.98 -22.72 -15.48
N ARG A 278 8.15 -22.12 -15.71
CA ARG A 278 9.43 -22.68 -15.22
C ARG A 278 9.54 -22.71 -13.70
N ALA A 279 8.97 -21.73 -12.98
CA ALA A 279 8.91 -21.75 -11.52
C ALA A 279 7.95 -22.82 -10.99
N GLY A 280 6.79 -23.01 -11.63
CA GLY A 280 5.82 -24.06 -11.30
C GLY A 280 6.33 -25.47 -11.56
N ASP A 281 7.08 -25.67 -12.66
CA ASP A 281 7.69 -26.97 -12.98
C ASP A 281 8.85 -27.28 -12.01
N LYS A 282 9.66 -26.29 -11.63
CA LYS A 282 10.72 -26.45 -10.61
C LYS A 282 10.18 -26.67 -9.19
N ALA A 283 9.04 -26.07 -8.85
CA ALA A 283 8.36 -26.30 -7.57
C ALA A 283 7.76 -27.71 -7.49
N ARG A 284 7.34 -28.29 -8.62
CA ARG A 284 6.92 -29.70 -8.70
C ARG A 284 8.06 -30.70 -8.56
N GLU A 285 9.29 -30.32 -8.88
CA GLU A 285 10.48 -31.18 -8.70
C GLU A 285 11.15 -31.04 -7.33
N ARG A 286 10.78 -30.02 -6.53
CA ARG A 286 11.27 -29.82 -5.15
C ARG A 286 10.13 -29.91 -4.17
N GLU A 287 9.77 -31.13 -3.79
CA GLU A 287 8.96 -31.44 -2.61
C GLU A 287 9.80 -31.20 -1.35
N VAL A 288 10.14 -29.94 -1.08
CA VAL A 288 10.45 -29.37 0.24
C VAL A 288 9.96 -27.94 0.19
N ASP A 289 8.87 -27.65 0.89
CA ASP A 289 8.25 -26.34 1.03
C ASP A 289 9.27 -25.27 1.41
N VAL A 290 9.73 -24.50 0.44
CA VAL A 290 10.27 -23.17 0.67
C VAL A 290 9.58 -22.25 -0.34
N PRO A 291 8.53 -21.53 0.09
CA PRO A 291 7.95 -20.48 -0.71
C PRO A 291 9.06 -19.51 -1.13
N CYS A 292 8.97 -19.00 -2.36
CA CYS A 292 9.75 -17.83 -2.78
C CYS A 292 9.20 -16.61 -2.03
N ALA A 293 9.44 -16.57 -0.71
CA ALA A 293 9.26 -15.40 0.10
C ALA A 293 10.37 -14.40 -0.29
N PRO A 294 10.07 -13.09 -0.38
CA PRO A 294 11.13 -12.10 -0.28
C PRO A 294 11.92 -12.40 1.00
N ALA A 295 13.25 -12.26 0.94
CA ALA A 295 14.13 -12.68 2.03
C ALA A 295 13.61 -12.13 3.37
N LEU A 296 13.33 -13.02 4.33
CA LEU A 296 12.87 -12.69 5.69
C LEU A 296 13.82 -11.74 6.45
N ASN A 297 15.00 -11.52 5.89
CA ASN A 297 16.12 -10.79 6.48
C ASN A 297 16.02 -9.27 6.22
N GLY A 298 15.07 -8.81 5.40
CA GLY A 298 15.00 -7.39 5.02
C GLY A 298 16.18 -6.90 4.17
N GLU A 299 17.08 -7.79 3.73
CA GLU A 299 18.20 -7.46 2.85
C GLU A 299 17.69 -7.07 1.44
N ARG A 300 17.21 -5.83 1.29
CA ARG A 300 16.89 -5.19 0.01
C ARG A 300 18.17 -4.68 -0.68
N SER A 301 19.27 -5.45 -0.62
CA SER A 301 20.59 -5.02 -1.12
C SER A 301 20.55 -4.59 -2.59
N GLY A 302 19.71 -5.24 -3.41
CA GLY A 302 19.53 -4.88 -4.81
C GLY A 302 18.87 -3.52 -5.05
N LEU A 303 17.99 -3.06 -4.16
CA LEU A 303 17.35 -1.75 -4.27
C LEU A 303 18.32 -0.62 -3.89
N LEU A 304 19.07 -0.82 -2.81
CA LEU A 304 20.07 0.12 -2.30
C LEU A 304 21.18 0.36 -3.34
N ASP A 305 21.75 -0.70 -3.90
CA ASP A 305 22.81 -0.62 -4.91
C ASP A 305 22.33 0.00 -6.22
N ALA A 306 21.09 -0.31 -6.64
CA ALA A 306 20.48 0.25 -7.85
C ALA A 306 20.16 1.75 -7.73
N LEU A 307 19.72 2.20 -6.55
CA LEU A 307 19.40 3.62 -6.32
C LEU A 307 20.66 4.49 -6.24
N LEU A 308 21.75 3.99 -5.65
CA LEU A 308 23.04 4.67 -5.60
C LEU A 308 23.68 4.77 -7.00
N THR A 309 23.59 3.71 -7.81
CA THR A 309 24.12 3.71 -9.19
C THR A 309 23.29 4.56 -10.16
N ALA A 310 21.97 4.64 -9.98
CA ALA A 310 21.10 5.53 -10.77
C ALA A 310 21.37 7.02 -10.51
N SER A 311 21.74 7.40 -9.28
CA SER A 311 22.09 8.78 -8.91
C SER A 311 23.47 9.21 -9.46
N ALA A 312 24.45 8.30 -9.49
CA ALA A 312 25.81 8.59 -9.96
C ALA A 312 25.92 8.83 -11.49
N GLY A 313 24.91 8.43 -12.27
CA GLY A 313 24.91 8.57 -13.74
C GLY A 313 24.72 10.00 -14.28
N GLY A 314 24.55 11.01 -13.42
CA GLY A 314 24.21 12.38 -13.81
C GLY A 314 25.36 13.38 -13.99
N THR A 315 26.62 12.99 -13.75
CA THR A 315 27.76 13.94 -13.88
C THR A 315 28.49 13.77 -15.22
N ASN A 316 28.15 14.65 -16.18
CA ASN A 316 28.95 14.86 -17.39
C ASN A 316 30.34 15.38 -17.00
N GLY A 317 31.32 14.48 -16.96
CA GLY A 317 32.74 14.81 -16.88
C GLY A 317 33.25 15.34 -18.22
N THR A 318 33.38 16.65 -18.33
CA THR A 318 34.17 17.33 -19.35
C THR A 318 35.66 17.00 -19.18
N GLY A 319 36.17 16.09 -20.01
CA GLY A 319 37.59 15.76 -20.10
C GLY A 319 38.20 16.24 -21.41
N TYR A 320 38.87 17.40 -21.38
CA TYR A 320 39.82 17.82 -22.41
C TYR A 320 41.04 16.87 -22.41
N ALA A 321 41.37 16.27 -23.57
CA ALA A 321 42.74 15.90 -23.90
C ALA A 321 42.92 15.79 -25.42
N SER A 322 44.07 16.30 -25.85
CA SER A 322 44.48 16.63 -27.22
C SER A 322 45.20 15.48 -27.93
N GLY A 323 44.94 15.35 -29.24
CA GLY A 323 45.94 15.11 -30.29
C GLY A 323 46.47 13.69 -30.52
N THR A 324 46.18 13.10 -31.67
CA THR A 324 47.11 12.95 -32.82
C THR A 324 46.45 12.18 -33.98
N SER A 325 46.93 12.48 -35.18
CA SER A 325 46.46 12.09 -36.53
C SER A 325 46.67 10.61 -36.88
N ASP A 326 45.82 10.07 -37.77
CA ASP A 326 46.23 9.60 -39.11
C ASP A 326 45.03 9.14 -39.94
N GLU A 327 45.16 9.34 -41.26
CA GLU A 327 44.18 9.11 -42.34
C GLU A 327 44.00 7.61 -42.65
N ASP A 328 42.79 7.17 -43.05
CA ASP A 328 42.59 6.57 -44.39
C ASP A 328 41.11 6.27 -44.74
N HIS A 329 40.85 6.24 -46.05
CA HIS A 329 39.57 6.08 -46.74
C HIS A 329 38.87 4.69 -46.60
N SER A 330 37.54 4.67 -46.54
CA SER A 330 36.66 4.01 -47.55
C SER A 330 35.17 3.92 -47.17
N ALA A 331 34.33 4.02 -48.20
CA ALA A 331 32.89 3.97 -48.17
C ALA A 331 32.32 2.55 -47.94
N GLY A 332 31.18 2.46 -47.26
CA GLY A 332 30.35 1.24 -47.23
C GLY A 332 29.22 1.31 -46.20
N ALA A 333 27.98 1.44 -46.68
CA ALA A 333 26.76 1.08 -45.96
C ALA A 333 25.99 0.06 -46.84
N PRO A 334 24.96 -0.67 -46.35
CA PRO A 334 24.49 -0.87 -44.97
C PRO A 334 24.26 -2.37 -44.62
N SER A 335 24.17 -2.71 -43.33
CA SER A 335 23.31 -3.82 -42.90
C SER A 335 22.82 -3.60 -41.47
N GLY A 336 21.56 -3.20 -41.34
CA GLY A 336 20.88 -3.07 -40.05
C GLY A 336 20.52 -4.44 -39.50
N THR A 337 21.35 -4.96 -38.60
CA THR A 337 20.90 -5.91 -37.58
C THR A 337 20.58 -5.11 -36.33
N ALA A 338 19.29 -4.96 -36.04
CA ALA A 338 18.81 -4.44 -34.77
C ALA A 338 19.29 -5.38 -33.66
N GLN A 339 20.36 -4.99 -32.96
CA GLN A 339 20.74 -5.63 -31.70
C GLN A 339 19.64 -5.35 -30.67
N PRO A 340 19.34 -6.32 -29.77
CA PRO A 340 18.50 -6.02 -28.63
C PRO A 340 19.24 -4.98 -27.79
N VAL A 341 18.57 -3.85 -27.51
CA VAL A 341 19.05 -2.85 -26.56
C VAL A 341 19.31 -3.57 -25.24
N GLU A 342 20.59 -3.83 -24.93
CA GLU A 342 20.99 -4.34 -23.63
C GLU A 342 20.53 -3.33 -22.58
N ARG A 343 19.63 -3.77 -21.69
CA ARG A 343 19.21 -2.94 -20.57
C ARG A 343 20.41 -2.74 -19.66
N PRO A 344 20.67 -1.51 -19.19
CA PRO A 344 21.67 -1.29 -18.15
C PRO A 344 21.30 -2.17 -16.95
N ALA A 345 22.26 -2.92 -16.40
CA ALA A 345 22.06 -3.78 -15.24
C ALA A 345 21.43 -3.03 -14.04
N ALA A 346 21.70 -1.72 -13.92
CA ALA A 346 21.11 -0.84 -12.92
C ALA A 346 19.57 -0.73 -13.02
N THR A 347 19.01 -0.66 -14.23
CA THR A 347 17.55 -0.62 -14.43
C THR A 347 16.91 -1.93 -13.99
N LEU A 348 17.53 -3.08 -14.27
CA LEU A 348 17.00 -4.38 -13.85
C LEU A 348 17.03 -4.53 -12.32
N GLY A 349 18.11 -4.12 -11.66
CA GLY A 349 18.22 -4.14 -10.20
C GLY A 349 17.19 -3.24 -9.50
N LEU A 350 16.90 -2.06 -10.08
CA LEU A 350 15.87 -1.17 -9.54
C LEU A 350 14.49 -1.81 -9.57
N PHE A 351 14.08 -2.40 -10.70
CA PHE A 351 12.76 -3.03 -10.82
C PHE A 351 12.60 -4.30 -9.98
N ASP A 352 13.68 -5.06 -9.75
CA ASP A 352 13.66 -6.17 -8.79
C ASP A 352 13.48 -5.66 -7.35
N GLY A 353 14.16 -4.57 -6.96
CA GLY A 353 13.95 -3.95 -5.64
C GLY A 353 12.56 -3.33 -5.45
N MET A 354 12.02 -2.70 -6.50
CA MET A 354 10.65 -2.17 -6.52
C MET A 354 9.62 -3.30 -6.50
N ASP A 355 9.93 -4.45 -7.11
CA ASP A 355 9.06 -5.61 -7.11
C ASP A 355 8.81 -6.13 -5.69
N ASP A 356 9.85 -6.10 -4.86
CA ASP A 356 9.74 -6.47 -3.47
C ASP A 356 8.89 -5.43 -2.72
N VAL A 357 9.18 -4.13 -2.82
CA VAL A 357 8.45 -3.09 -2.08
C VAL A 357 6.96 -3.05 -2.45
N PHE A 358 6.61 -2.89 -3.73
CA PHE A 358 5.21 -2.83 -4.16
C PHE A 358 4.51 -4.20 -4.18
N GLY A 359 5.29 -5.29 -4.15
CA GLY A 359 4.77 -6.64 -3.97
C GLY A 359 4.37 -6.92 -2.52
N THR A 360 5.14 -6.42 -1.55
CA THR A 360 4.95 -6.69 -0.12
C THR A 360 4.21 -5.59 0.64
N TYR A 361 4.09 -4.37 0.11
CA TYR A 361 3.35 -3.28 0.76
C TYR A 361 1.89 -3.65 1.10
N MET A 362 1.34 -4.60 0.35
CA MET A 362 -0.01 -5.13 0.52
C MET A 362 -0.09 -6.31 1.51
N ASP A 363 1.03 -6.81 2.01
CA ASP A 363 1.13 -8.00 2.87
C ASP A 363 1.61 -7.62 4.29
N PRO A 364 0.72 -7.60 5.30
CA PRO A 364 1.07 -7.30 6.68
C PRO A 364 2.15 -8.22 7.29
N ASN A 365 2.46 -9.38 6.70
CA ASN A 365 3.58 -10.23 7.17
C ASN A 365 4.95 -9.66 6.84
N TYR A 366 5.02 -8.70 5.93
CA TYR A 366 6.25 -8.06 5.51
C TYR A 366 6.13 -6.58 5.88
N PRO A 367 6.25 -6.23 7.17
CA PRO A 367 6.18 -4.83 7.60
C PRO A 367 7.20 -4.05 6.79
N VAL A 368 6.71 -3.18 5.92
CA VAL A 368 7.57 -2.25 5.20
C VAL A 368 8.00 -1.22 6.21
N ASN A 369 9.22 -1.35 6.72
CA ASN A 369 9.83 -0.23 7.40
C ASN A 369 10.14 0.81 6.32
N LEU A 370 9.42 1.94 6.36
CA LEU A 370 9.67 3.06 5.46
C LEU A 370 11.00 3.75 5.80
N ASP A 371 11.53 3.55 7.02
CA ASP A 371 12.84 4.04 7.45
C ASP A 371 13.98 3.31 6.75
N ASP A 372 13.78 2.05 6.33
CA ASP A 372 14.75 1.37 5.47
C ASP A 372 14.87 2.07 4.11
N LEU A 373 13.95 2.97 3.75
CA LEU A 373 13.96 3.81 2.55
C LEU A 373 14.40 5.26 2.86
N SER A 374 14.78 5.59 4.10
CA SER A 374 15.24 6.93 4.52
C SER A 374 16.52 7.39 3.82
N PHE A 375 17.31 6.49 3.24
CA PHE A 375 18.47 6.85 2.40
C PHE A 375 18.06 7.57 1.09
N LEU A 376 16.76 7.68 0.80
CA LEU A 376 16.22 8.57 -0.22
C LEU A 376 16.37 10.06 0.15
N ASP A 377 16.76 10.40 1.38
CA ASP A 377 16.94 11.76 1.92
C ASP A 377 18.18 12.52 1.38
N ASP A 378 19.04 11.92 0.56
CA ASP A 378 20.08 12.68 -0.18
C ASP A 378 19.48 13.57 -1.29
N LEU A 379 18.15 13.61 -1.42
CA LEU A 379 17.44 14.54 -2.26
C LEU A 379 17.35 15.90 -1.55
N GLN A 380 18.00 16.91 -2.14
CA GLN A 380 18.00 18.29 -1.66
C GLN A 380 16.61 18.75 -1.19
N PRO A 381 16.54 19.64 -0.17
CA PRO A 381 15.28 20.24 0.25
C PRO A 381 14.60 20.83 -0.98
N PHE A 382 13.48 20.24 -1.43
CA PHE A 382 12.78 20.77 -2.58
C PHE A 382 12.18 22.12 -2.20
N ASP A 383 12.60 23.17 -2.90
CA ASP A 383 12.14 24.54 -2.70
C ASP A 383 10.61 24.60 -2.71
N TYR A 384 10.05 25.14 -1.62
CA TYR A 384 8.62 25.26 -1.32
C TYR A 384 7.84 26.22 -2.24
N ALA A 385 8.43 26.71 -3.33
CA ALA A 385 7.84 27.75 -4.17
C ALA A 385 7.11 27.16 -5.38
N GLY A 386 5.81 26.87 -5.25
CA GLY A 386 4.98 26.75 -6.45
C GLY A 386 3.69 25.93 -6.41
N TYR A 387 3.25 25.36 -5.28
CA TYR A 387 1.97 24.63 -5.23
C TYR A 387 0.98 25.30 -4.28
N GLU A 388 0.12 26.17 -4.83
CA GLU A 388 -1.01 26.84 -4.13
C GLU A 388 -2.17 25.87 -3.75
N GLY A 389 -1.95 24.55 -3.77
CA GLY A 389 -2.97 23.54 -3.47
C GLY A 389 -2.88 22.87 -2.10
N ALA A 390 -1.86 23.18 -1.29
CA ALA A 390 -1.60 22.48 -0.03
C ALA A 390 -2.49 22.93 1.15
N ALA A 391 -3.36 23.92 0.96
CA ALA A 391 -4.05 24.61 2.06
C ALA A 391 -5.30 23.89 2.62
N ASN A 392 -5.74 22.75 2.06
CA ASN A 392 -7.06 22.20 2.40
C ASN A 392 -7.06 20.99 3.36
N TRP A 393 -5.91 20.46 3.79
CA TRP A 393 -5.89 19.24 4.63
C TRP A 393 -5.81 19.51 6.14
N THR A 394 -5.58 20.76 6.55
CA THR A 394 -5.67 21.17 7.94
C THR A 394 -7.11 21.60 8.23
N GLY A 395 -7.92 20.66 8.74
CA GLY A 395 -9.18 21.03 9.35
C GLY A 395 -8.89 21.98 10.51
N ASP A 396 -9.33 23.24 10.39
CA ASP A 396 -9.46 24.12 11.55
C ASP A 396 -10.38 23.42 12.56
N VAL A 397 -9.83 23.15 13.74
CA VAL A 397 -10.53 22.61 14.92
C VAL A 397 -11.43 23.68 15.53
#